data_AF-A0A0M3TU25-F1
#
_entry.id   AF-A0A0M3TU25-F1
#
_cell.length_a   1.000
_cell.length_b   1.000
_cell.length_c   1.000
_cell.angle_alpha   90.00
_cell.angle_beta   90.00
_cell.angle_gamma   90.00
#
_symmetry.space_group_name_H-M   'P 1'
#
loop_
_entity.id
_entity.type
_entity.pdbx_description
1 polymer ?
#
loop_
_entity_poly.entity_id
_entity_poly.type
_entity_poly.pdbx_seq_one_letter_code
_entity_poly.pdbx_strand_id
1 'polypeptide(L)'
;MNTGDNKKGALVGYGFDDNLMRSVKGDEGLKDSVYNRERTQSIVDDNIEELMDVVLFLLLSTGIYRIVIGLNNGEIKTSSVFDPFNVEIHLAEDLLVPDYVFNHFGMIALDEKEALIKRYYQMLEHDRAFDYLSDEWQAAFHQRNKDMKQLTDEGELRYIVDHIPELRNLDGYYLRSAVINLFNSTISMSFNCDGTQIMSHKKFREFIEEYV
;
A
#
# COMPACT_ATOMS: atom_id res chain seq x y z
N MET A 1 22.42 -25.00 5.27
CA MET A 1 20.95 -25.19 5.16
C MET A 1 20.53 -24.57 3.84
N ASN A 2 19.84 -25.34 3.00
CA ASN A 2 19.47 -24.95 1.64
C ASN A 2 18.43 -23.82 1.71
N THR A 3 18.88 -22.56 1.65
CA THR A 3 18.04 -21.35 1.76
C THR A 3 17.14 -21.13 0.54
N GLY A 4 17.21 -22.01 -0.46
CA GLY A 4 16.38 -22.00 -1.65
C GLY A 4 15.11 -22.87 -1.57
N ASP A 5 14.86 -23.62 -0.51
CA ASP A 5 13.74 -24.58 -0.47
C ASP A 5 12.47 -24.03 0.17
N ASN A 6 12.52 -22.87 0.83
CA ASN A 6 11.33 -22.18 1.34
C ASN A 6 11.20 -20.76 0.76
N LYS A 7 11.21 -20.66 -0.57
CA LYS A 7 11.17 -19.39 -1.33
C LYS A 7 9.93 -18.54 -1.01
N LYS A 8 8.81 -19.18 -0.65
CA LYS A 8 7.54 -18.51 -0.36
C LYS A 8 7.53 -17.79 0.98
N GLY A 9 8.08 -18.41 2.03
CA GLY A 9 8.19 -17.78 3.36
C GLY A 9 9.12 -16.57 3.39
N ALA A 10 9.93 -16.37 2.33
CA ALA A 10 10.77 -15.19 2.18
C ALA A 10 10.01 -13.97 1.61
N LEU A 11 8.86 -14.18 0.96
CA LEU A 11 8.07 -13.10 0.35
C LEU A 11 7.16 -12.45 1.39
N VAL A 12 7.31 -11.13 1.53
CA VAL A 12 6.41 -10.32 2.36
C VAL A 12 5.22 -9.91 1.50
N GLY A 13 4.00 -10.22 1.94
CA GLY A 13 2.77 -9.84 1.25
C GLY A 13 2.38 -10.71 0.04
N TYR A 14 2.94 -11.92 -0.14
CA TYR A 14 2.49 -12.83 -1.20
C TYR A 14 1.04 -13.32 -0.99
N GLY A 15 0.65 -13.53 0.26
CA GLY A 15 -0.70 -13.97 0.65
C GLY A 15 -1.32 -13.05 1.69
N PHE A 16 -2.36 -13.58 2.33
CA PHE A 16 -3.13 -12.90 3.37
C PHE A 16 -2.61 -13.33 4.74
N ASP A 17 -2.12 -12.37 5.52
CA ASP A 17 -1.68 -12.60 6.89
C ASP A 17 -2.07 -11.40 7.75
N ASP A 18 -3.16 -11.57 8.49
CA ASP A 18 -3.68 -10.56 9.42
C ASP A 18 -2.69 -10.24 10.55
N ASN A 19 -1.72 -11.10 10.82
CA ASN A 19 -0.69 -10.89 11.84
C ASN A 19 0.64 -10.40 11.26
N LEU A 20 0.68 -10.06 9.96
CA LEU A 20 1.90 -9.59 9.33
C LEU A 20 2.41 -8.33 10.03
N MET A 21 3.62 -8.41 10.55
CA MET A 21 4.40 -7.27 11.00
C MET A 21 5.88 -7.56 10.77
N ARG A 22 6.56 -6.68 10.04
CA ARG A 22 7.96 -6.87 9.68
C ARG A 22 8.68 -5.54 9.50
N SER A 23 9.78 -5.41 10.21
CA SER A 23 10.72 -4.31 10.06
C SER A 23 11.85 -4.73 9.11
N VAL A 24 12.12 -3.90 8.10
CA VAL A 24 13.26 -4.04 7.20
C VAL A 24 14.22 -2.89 7.50
N LYS A 25 15.44 -3.24 7.91
CA LYS A 25 16.53 -2.28 8.10
C LYS A 25 17.15 -1.92 6.75
N GLY A 26 17.34 -0.64 6.54
CA GLY A 26 18.00 -0.07 5.37
C GLY A 26 19.45 0.30 5.65
N ASP A 27 19.92 1.34 4.99
CA ASP A 27 21.29 1.84 5.10
C ASP A 27 21.53 2.57 6.44
N GLU A 28 22.42 2.02 7.26
CA GLU A 28 22.76 2.56 8.58
C GLU A 28 23.26 4.01 8.52
N GLY A 29 23.93 4.42 7.43
CA GLY A 29 24.44 5.79 7.26
C GLY A 29 23.34 6.84 7.16
N LEU A 30 22.10 6.44 6.85
CA LEU A 30 20.96 7.36 6.87
C LEU A 30 20.58 7.74 8.29
N LYS A 31 20.76 6.87 9.29
CA LYS A 31 20.43 7.17 10.71
C LYS A 31 21.26 8.32 11.24
N ASP A 32 22.56 8.31 10.98
CA ASP A 32 23.49 9.34 11.48
C ASP A 32 23.20 10.71 10.84
N SER A 33 22.70 10.71 9.61
CA SER A 33 22.33 11.94 8.90
C SER A 33 21.00 12.56 9.32
N VAL A 34 20.12 11.80 10.02
CA VAL A 34 18.81 12.30 10.48
C VAL A 34 18.96 13.55 11.33
N TYR A 35 19.94 13.56 12.25
CA TYR A 35 20.17 14.68 13.17
C TYR A 35 20.70 15.95 12.51
N ASN A 36 21.18 15.87 11.26
CA ASN A 36 21.81 16.97 10.54
C ASN A 36 20.97 17.51 9.38
N ARG A 37 19.73 17.03 9.21
CA ARG A 37 18.84 17.43 8.10
C ARG A 37 17.63 18.19 8.63
N GLU A 38 17.55 19.49 8.30
CA GLU A 38 16.34 20.26 8.54
C GLU A 38 15.28 19.91 7.48
N ARG A 39 14.08 19.54 7.93
CA ARG A 39 12.94 19.29 7.03
C ARG A 39 12.41 20.63 6.53
N THR A 40 12.28 20.76 5.22
CA THR A 40 11.56 21.88 4.59
C THR A 40 10.09 21.50 4.40
N GLN A 41 9.19 22.42 4.73
CA GLN A 41 7.75 22.24 4.53
C GLN A 41 7.42 22.29 3.04
N SER A 42 6.57 21.37 2.59
CA SER A 42 6.15 21.22 1.20
C SER A 42 4.64 21.41 1.05
N ILE A 43 4.17 21.55 -0.19
CA ILE A 43 2.74 21.61 -0.50
C ILE A 43 1.96 20.40 0.02
N VAL A 44 2.61 19.23 0.11
CA VAL A 44 2.01 18.02 0.70
C VAL A 44 1.77 18.23 2.19
N ASP A 45 2.71 18.87 2.89
CA ASP A 45 2.61 19.08 4.33
C ASP A 45 1.52 20.11 4.66
N ASP A 46 1.39 21.15 3.83
CA ASP A 46 0.38 22.19 3.99
C ASP A 46 -1.05 21.71 3.73
N ASN A 47 -1.20 20.66 2.91
CA ASN A 47 -2.50 20.14 2.48
C ASN A 47 -2.69 18.66 2.84
N ILE A 48 -1.96 18.16 3.85
CA ILE A 48 -1.90 16.72 4.11
C ILE A 48 -3.27 16.12 4.47
N GLU A 49 -4.07 16.84 5.25
CA GLU A 49 -5.42 16.40 5.65
C GLU A 49 -6.33 16.24 4.43
N GLU A 50 -6.42 17.26 3.58
CA GLU A 50 -7.23 17.24 2.36
C GLU A 50 -6.72 16.19 1.36
N LEU A 51 -5.40 16.06 1.21
CA LEU A 51 -4.81 15.02 0.36
C LEU A 51 -5.16 13.62 0.87
N MET A 52 -5.18 13.40 2.19
CA MET A 52 -5.56 12.11 2.77
C MET A 52 -7.05 11.80 2.56
N ASP A 53 -7.93 12.81 2.64
CA ASP A 53 -9.34 12.64 2.26
C ASP A 53 -9.49 12.19 0.80
N VAL A 54 -8.72 12.78 -0.12
CA VAL A 54 -8.70 12.38 -1.53
C VAL A 54 -8.14 10.95 -1.68
N VAL A 55 -7.05 10.62 -1.00
CA VAL A 55 -6.48 9.25 -1.02
C VAL A 55 -7.51 8.23 -0.55
N LEU A 56 -8.24 8.51 0.53
CA LEU A 56 -9.28 7.62 1.03
C LEU A 56 -10.41 7.46 0.02
N PHE A 57 -10.86 8.56 -0.60
CA PHE A 57 -11.85 8.52 -1.67
C PHE A 57 -11.39 7.64 -2.85
N LEU A 58 -10.15 7.80 -3.32
CA LEU A 58 -9.57 6.98 -4.39
C LEU A 58 -9.59 5.49 -4.01
N LEU A 59 -9.20 5.15 -2.78
CA LEU A 59 -9.17 3.78 -2.30
C LEU A 59 -10.55 3.16 -2.07
N LEU A 60 -11.58 3.94 -1.72
CA LEU A 60 -12.92 3.40 -1.43
C LEU A 60 -13.86 3.43 -2.63
N SER A 61 -13.80 4.48 -3.46
CA SER A 61 -14.85 4.81 -4.43
C SER A 61 -14.40 4.74 -5.89
N THR A 62 -13.13 4.43 -6.15
CA THR A 62 -12.57 4.34 -7.51
C THR A 62 -11.86 3.01 -7.78
N GLY A 63 -11.40 2.83 -9.01
CA GLY A 63 -10.66 1.64 -9.45
C GLY A 63 -9.29 1.44 -8.79
N ILE A 64 -8.80 2.39 -7.98
CA ILE A 64 -7.48 2.29 -7.34
C ILE A 64 -7.49 1.18 -6.29
N TYR A 65 -6.60 0.19 -6.45
CA TYR A 65 -6.40 -0.91 -5.50
C TYR A 65 -5.05 -0.85 -4.78
N ARG A 66 -4.11 -0.05 -5.30
CA ARG A 66 -2.82 0.20 -4.67
C ARG A 66 -2.42 1.65 -4.91
N ILE A 67 -1.95 2.30 -3.87
CA ILE A 67 -1.46 3.68 -3.93
C ILE A 67 -0.11 3.80 -3.22
N VAL A 68 0.80 4.55 -3.82
CA VAL A 68 2.07 4.97 -3.22
C VAL A 68 2.01 6.46 -3.01
N ILE A 69 2.24 6.89 -1.78
CA ILE A 69 2.15 8.29 -1.35
C ILE A 69 3.57 8.77 -1.06
N GLY A 70 4.12 9.60 -1.93
CA GLY A 70 5.42 10.25 -1.76
C GLY A 70 5.30 11.54 -0.95
N LEU A 71 5.34 11.44 0.38
CA LEU A 71 5.18 12.61 1.27
C LEU A 71 6.34 13.60 1.18
N ASN A 72 7.48 13.18 0.65
CA ASN A 72 8.66 14.03 0.49
C ASN A 72 8.70 14.80 -0.83
N ASN A 73 8.03 14.31 -1.86
CA ASN A 73 8.17 14.82 -3.23
C ASN A 73 6.83 15.12 -3.90
N GLY A 74 5.70 14.85 -3.24
CA GLY A 74 4.37 15.04 -3.80
C GLY A 74 4.01 14.08 -4.93
N GLU A 75 4.79 13.02 -5.13
CA GLU A 75 4.55 12.02 -6.16
C GLU A 75 3.55 10.99 -5.64
N ILE A 76 2.39 10.86 -6.30
CA ILE A 76 1.37 9.87 -5.97
C ILE A 76 1.29 8.86 -7.11
N LYS A 77 1.56 7.58 -6.82
CA LYS A 77 1.46 6.51 -7.81
C LYS A 77 0.25 5.66 -7.56
N THR A 78 -0.55 5.44 -8.58
CA THR A 78 -1.80 4.68 -8.49
C THR A 78 -1.71 3.43 -9.37
N SER A 79 -2.33 2.34 -8.92
CA SER A 79 -2.56 1.14 -9.73
C SER A 79 -4.06 0.85 -9.71
N SER A 80 -4.64 0.72 -10.91
CA SER A 80 -6.07 0.62 -11.13
C SER A 80 -6.49 -0.76 -11.60
N VAL A 81 -7.64 -1.24 -11.16
CA VAL A 81 -8.24 -2.49 -11.68
C VAL A 81 -8.68 -2.37 -13.14
N PHE A 82 -8.79 -1.15 -13.67
CA PHE A 82 -9.11 -0.89 -15.08
C PHE A 82 -7.88 -0.95 -16.01
N ASP A 83 -6.67 -0.81 -15.45
CA ASP A 83 -5.40 -1.00 -16.15
C ASP A 83 -4.37 -1.68 -15.22
N PRO A 84 -4.56 -2.98 -14.92
CA PRO A 84 -3.85 -3.68 -13.83
C PRO A 84 -2.36 -3.92 -14.09
N PHE A 85 -1.87 -3.63 -15.30
CA PHE A 85 -0.46 -3.80 -15.68
C PHE A 85 0.30 -2.48 -15.80
N ASN A 86 -0.33 -1.36 -15.40
CA ASN A 86 0.23 -0.03 -15.50
C ASN A 86 0.28 0.66 -14.13
N VAL A 87 1.15 1.67 -14.03
CA VAL A 87 1.24 2.56 -12.86
C VAL A 87 1.20 3.99 -13.37
N GLU A 88 0.20 4.74 -12.92
CA GLU A 88 0.05 6.15 -13.24
C GLU A 88 0.73 6.98 -12.15
N ILE A 89 1.25 8.15 -12.53
CA ILE A 89 1.92 9.08 -11.64
C ILE A 89 1.17 10.41 -11.69
N HIS A 90 0.79 10.91 -10.52
CA HIS A 90 0.07 12.17 -10.34
C HIS A 90 0.84 13.04 -9.35
N LEU A 91 0.67 14.35 -9.45
CA LEU A 91 1.15 15.28 -8.44
C LEU A 91 0.09 15.46 -7.36
N ALA A 92 0.53 15.62 -6.12
CA ALA A 92 -0.37 15.91 -5.00
C ALA A 92 -1.23 17.16 -5.26
N GLU A 93 -0.66 18.19 -5.90
CA GLU A 93 -1.38 19.41 -6.27
C GLU A 93 -2.52 19.18 -7.27
N ASP A 94 -2.34 18.25 -8.22
CA ASP A 94 -3.38 17.90 -9.18
C ASP A 94 -4.54 17.17 -8.49
N LEU A 95 -4.22 16.28 -7.54
CA LEU A 95 -5.24 15.53 -6.79
C LEU A 95 -6.08 16.41 -5.87
N LEU A 96 -5.57 17.58 -5.46
CA LEU A 96 -6.33 18.58 -4.72
C LEU A 96 -7.33 19.35 -5.60
N VAL A 97 -7.33 19.15 -6.91
CA VAL A 97 -8.32 19.73 -7.82
C VAL A 97 -9.46 18.73 -8.04
N PRO A 98 -10.69 18.97 -7.55
CA PRO A 98 -11.77 17.99 -7.63
C PRO A 98 -12.08 17.53 -9.06
N ASP A 99 -12.09 18.45 -10.01
CA ASP A 99 -12.33 18.13 -11.43
C ASP A 99 -11.24 17.22 -12.00
N TYR A 100 -9.99 17.34 -11.54
CA TYR A 100 -8.94 16.40 -11.94
C TYR A 100 -9.30 14.99 -11.47
N VAL A 101 -9.70 14.83 -10.20
CA VAL A 101 -10.09 13.54 -9.65
C VAL A 101 -11.28 12.94 -10.39
N PHE A 102 -12.37 13.69 -10.56
CA PHE A 102 -13.58 13.18 -11.21
C PHE A 102 -13.39 12.80 -12.68
N ASN A 103 -12.47 13.46 -13.39
CA ASN A 103 -12.22 13.19 -14.80
C ASN A 103 -11.25 12.04 -15.06
N HIS A 104 -10.37 11.71 -14.11
CA HIS A 104 -9.29 10.73 -14.33
C HIS A 104 -9.54 9.37 -13.66
N PHE A 105 -10.36 9.29 -12.61
CA PHE A 105 -10.55 8.04 -11.87
C PHE A 105 -11.94 7.43 -12.09
N GLY A 106 -11.96 6.23 -12.68
CA GLY A 106 -13.20 5.47 -12.87
C GLY A 106 -13.83 5.05 -11.53
N MET A 107 -15.10 5.40 -11.33
CA MET A 107 -15.85 5.10 -10.11
C MET A 107 -16.28 3.63 -10.06
N ILE A 108 -16.05 2.98 -8.93
CA ILE A 108 -16.45 1.61 -8.65
C ILE A 108 -16.50 1.42 -7.12
N ALA A 109 -17.57 0.81 -6.63
CA ALA A 109 -17.71 0.52 -5.20
C ALA A 109 -16.64 -0.48 -4.74
N LEU A 110 -16.23 -0.38 -3.47
CA LEU A 110 -15.17 -1.22 -2.89
C LEU A 110 -15.45 -2.72 -3.08
N ASP A 111 -16.67 -3.17 -2.81
CA ASP A 111 -17.09 -4.56 -2.93
C ASP A 111 -17.04 -5.09 -4.38
N GLU A 112 -17.50 -4.30 -5.35
CA GLU A 112 -17.42 -4.64 -6.77
C GLU A 112 -15.97 -4.64 -7.26
N LYS A 113 -15.12 -3.73 -6.75
CA LYS A 113 -13.68 -3.74 -7.02
C LYS A 113 -13.01 -5.00 -6.49
N GLU A 114 -13.33 -5.43 -5.26
CA GLU A 114 -12.84 -6.69 -4.71
C GLU A 114 -13.30 -7.89 -5.56
N ALA A 115 -14.57 -7.90 -5.96
CA ALA A 115 -15.12 -8.94 -6.81
C ALA A 115 -14.39 -9.00 -8.17
N LEU A 116 -14.09 -7.85 -8.77
CA LEU A 116 -13.33 -7.77 -10.02
C LEU A 116 -11.90 -8.34 -9.88
N ILE A 117 -11.19 -8.01 -8.79
CA ILE A 117 -9.86 -8.58 -8.52
C ILE A 117 -9.92 -10.11 -8.43
N LYS A 118 -10.91 -10.65 -7.72
CA LYS A 118 -11.10 -12.11 -7.62
C LYS A 118 -11.38 -12.73 -9.00
N ARG A 119 -12.19 -12.09 -9.84
CA ARG A 119 -12.46 -12.54 -11.21
C ARG A 119 -11.19 -12.55 -12.07
N TYR A 120 -10.32 -11.55 -11.96
CA TYR A 120 -9.03 -11.54 -12.68
C TYR A 120 -8.16 -12.75 -12.31
N TYR A 121 -8.05 -13.06 -11.01
CA TYR A 121 -7.26 -14.21 -10.58
C TYR A 121 -7.89 -15.54 -10.97
N GLN A 122 -9.23 -15.67 -10.92
CA GLN A 122 -9.93 -16.84 -11.44
C GLN A 122 -9.67 -17.03 -12.94
N MET A 123 -9.72 -15.95 -13.73
CA MET A 123 -9.41 -16.02 -15.16
C MET A 123 -7.97 -16.49 -15.39
N LEU A 124 -6.99 -15.92 -14.67
CA LEU A 124 -5.59 -16.28 -14.80
C LEU A 124 -5.35 -17.78 -14.51
N GLU A 125 -6.01 -18.35 -13.50
CA GLU A 125 -5.91 -19.80 -13.18
C GLU A 125 -6.40 -20.71 -14.31
N HIS A 126 -7.25 -20.22 -15.20
CA HIS A 126 -7.80 -21.00 -16.32
C HIS A 126 -7.09 -20.68 -17.65
N ASP A 127 -6.12 -19.75 -17.64
CA ASP A 127 -5.34 -19.41 -18.82
C ASP A 127 -4.17 -20.38 -18.99
N ARG A 128 -3.80 -20.68 -20.24
CA ARG A 128 -2.66 -21.55 -20.56
C ARG A 128 -1.33 -21.01 -20.04
N ALA A 129 -1.22 -19.70 -19.84
CA ALA A 129 -0.03 -19.09 -19.25
C ALA A 129 0.20 -19.54 -17.81
N PHE A 130 -0.82 -20.01 -17.10
CA PHE A 130 -0.68 -20.52 -15.74
C PHE A 130 0.16 -21.81 -15.69
N ASP A 131 0.14 -22.60 -16.75
CA ASP A 131 0.93 -23.85 -16.88
C ASP A 131 2.44 -23.59 -16.92
N TYR A 132 2.89 -22.35 -17.13
CA TYR A 132 4.31 -21.99 -17.05
C TYR A 132 4.83 -21.91 -15.60
N LEU A 133 3.94 -21.88 -14.60
CA LEU A 133 4.32 -21.96 -13.19
C LEU A 133 4.64 -23.41 -12.81
N SER A 134 5.54 -23.62 -11.83
CA SER A 134 5.74 -24.97 -11.26
C SER A 134 4.50 -25.43 -10.49
N ASP A 135 4.29 -26.74 -10.37
CA ASP A 135 3.19 -27.34 -9.60
C ASP A 135 3.09 -26.76 -8.18
N GLU A 136 4.24 -26.50 -7.57
CA GLU A 136 4.33 -25.89 -6.25
C GLU A 136 3.73 -24.48 -6.22
N TRP A 137 4.00 -23.66 -7.24
CA TRP A 137 3.43 -22.32 -7.35
C TRP A 137 1.96 -22.36 -7.73
N GLN A 138 1.57 -23.20 -8.69
CA GLN A 138 0.15 -23.39 -9.05
C GLN A 138 -0.69 -23.74 -7.80
N ALA A 139 -0.25 -24.71 -7.01
CA ALA A 139 -0.91 -25.10 -5.77
C ALA A 139 -1.00 -23.93 -4.75
N ALA A 140 0.05 -23.12 -4.63
CA ALA A 140 0.05 -21.97 -3.73
C ALA A 140 -0.87 -20.84 -4.20
N PHE A 141 -0.95 -20.58 -5.52
CA PHE A 141 -1.89 -19.62 -6.08
C PHE A 141 -3.34 -20.08 -5.85
N HIS A 142 -3.64 -21.35 -6.10
CA HIS A 142 -4.96 -21.92 -5.82
C HIS A 142 -5.34 -21.81 -4.34
N GLN A 143 -4.41 -22.11 -3.42
CA GLN A 143 -4.68 -21.99 -2.00
C GLN A 143 -4.94 -20.53 -1.60
N ARG A 144 -4.06 -19.60 -1.98
CA ARG A 144 -4.23 -18.16 -1.76
C ARG A 144 -5.57 -17.67 -2.31
N ASN A 145 -5.98 -18.15 -3.49
CA ASN A 145 -7.22 -17.73 -4.12
C ASN A 145 -8.47 -18.25 -3.42
N LYS A 146 -8.41 -19.43 -2.79
CA LYS A 146 -9.46 -19.92 -1.89
C LYS A 146 -9.56 -19.08 -0.61
N ASP A 147 -8.43 -18.54 -0.16
CA ASP A 147 -8.34 -17.73 1.06
C ASP A 147 -8.70 -16.24 0.82
N MET A 148 -8.91 -15.82 -0.44
CA MET A 148 -9.42 -14.50 -0.82
C MET A 148 -10.89 -14.29 -0.40
N LYS A 149 -11.12 -14.06 0.89
CA LYS A 149 -12.43 -13.72 1.45
C LYS A 149 -12.74 -12.23 1.25
N GLN A 150 -12.61 -11.42 2.28
CA GLN A 150 -12.63 -9.96 2.17
C GLN A 150 -11.19 -9.52 1.92
N LEU A 151 -10.95 -8.70 0.89
CA LEU A 151 -9.58 -8.29 0.59
C LEU A 151 -9.12 -7.19 1.53
N THR A 152 -10.03 -6.29 1.93
CA THR A 152 -9.75 -5.17 2.85
C THR A 152 -11.00 -4.73 3.64
N ASP A 153 -10.78 -4.08 4.79
CA ASP A 153 -11.83 -3.51 5.63
C ASP A 153 -11.83 -1.97 5.54
N GLU A 154 -13.01 -1.40 5.31
CA GLU A 154 -13.17 0.06 5.17
C GLU A 154 -12.77 0.82 6.44
N GLY A 155 -13.08 0.27 7.62
CA GLY A 155 -12.74 0.87 8.90
C GLY A 155 -11.22 0.88 9.14
N GLU A 156 -10.54 -0.20 8.77
CA GLU A 156 -9.08 -0.28 8.81
C GLU A 156 -8.42 0.70 7.83
N LEU A 157 -8.94 0.82 6.61
CA LEU A 157 -8.44 1.79 5.61
C LEU A 157 -8.59 3.23 6.08
N ARG A 158 -9.77 3.60 6.59
CA ARG A 158 -10.00 4.92 7.14
C ARG A 158 -9.04 5.20 8.30
N TYR A 159 -8.92 4.25 9.22
CA TYR A 159 -7.99 4.39 10.34
C TYR A 159 -6.54 4.57 9.89
N ILE A 160 -6.08 3.83 8.88
CA ILE A 160 -4.76 4.02 8.29
C ILE A 160 -4.57 5.43 7.76
N VAL A 161 -5.49 5.89 6.91
CA VAL A 161 -5.36 7.16 6.22
C VAL A 161 -5.43 8.33 7.20
N ASP A 162 -6.32 8.25 8.20
CA ASP A 162 -6.48 9.26 9.25
C ASP A 162 -5.21 9.45 10.11
N HIS A 163 -4.32 8.44 10.21
CA HIS A 163 -3.09 8.51 11.02
C HIS A 163 -1.82 8.79 10.20
N ILE A 164 -1.90 8.84 8.86
CA ILE A 164 -0.75 9.24 8.03
C ILE A 164 -0.24 10.66 8.37
N PRO A 165 -1.11 11.67 8.59
CA PRO A 165 -0.66 13.02 8.95
C PRO A 165 0.14 13.04 10.26
N GLU A 166 -0.28 12.27 11.25
CA GLU A 166 0.42 12.16 12.53
C GLU A 166 1.82 11.57 12.37
N LEU A 167 1.93 10.44 11.65
CA LEU A 167 3.22 9.81 11.34
C LEU A 167 4.14 10.71 10.51
N ARG A 168 3.57 11.55 9.64
CA ARG A 168 4.32 12.54 8.86
C ARG A 168 4.88 13.68 9.73
N ASN A 169 4.20 14.01 10.82
CA ASN A 169 4.57 15.12 11.69
C ASN A 169 5.39 14.71 12.93
N LEU A 170 5.78 13.44 13.05
CA LEU A 170 6.67 12.98 14.12
C LEU A 170 8.01 13.73 14.13
N ASP A 171 8.39 14.22 15.31
CA ASP A 171 9.67 14.88 15.53
C ASP A 171 10.84 13.88 15.40
N GLY A 172 11.83 14.23 14.59
CA GLY A 172 13.04 13.42 14.39
C GLY A 172 12.85 12.17 13.52
N TYR A 173 11.68 11.50 13.57
CA TYR A 173 11.42 10.24 12.87
C TYR A 173 10.13 10.25 12.02
N TYR A 174 10.06 11.15 11.03
CA TYR A 174 8.86 11.34 10.21
C TYR A 174 8.72 10.35 9.03
N LEU A 175 7.47 10.10 8.65
CA LEU A 175 7.10 9.31 7.48
C LEU A 175 7.50 10.03 6.16
N ARG A 176 8.17 9.30 5.26
CA ARG A 176 8.58 9.80 3.92
C ARG A 176 7.69 9.27 2.81
N SER A 177 7.23 8.04 2.95
CA SER A 177 6.32 7.43 2.00
C SER A 177 5.50 6.32 2.64
N ALA A 178 4.30 6.12 2.11
CA ALA A 178 3.43 5.00 2.43
C ALA A 178 2.99 4.29 1.15
N VAL A 179 2.82 2.97 1.24
CA VAL A 179 2.22 2.15 0.19
C VAL A 179 1.04 1.43 0.82
N ILE A 180 -0.17 1.71 0.35
CA ILE A 180 -1.38 1.00 0.78
C ILE A 180 -1.80 0.07 -0.35
N ASN A 181 -2.01 -1.21 -0.02
CA ASN A 181 -2.45 -2.23 -0.97
C ASN A 181 -3.71 -2.91 -0.46
N LEU A 182 -4.80 -2.81 -1.23
CA LEU A 182 -6.08 -3.42 -0.91
C LEU A 182 -6.10 -4.92 -1.17
N PHE A 183 -5.30 -5.42 -2.13
CA PHE A 183 -5.37 -6.82 -2.54
C PHE A 183 -5.08 -7.78 -1.39
N ASN A 184 -4.11 -7.46 -0.54
CA ASN A 184 -3.65 -8.31 0.55
C ASN A 184 -3.71 -7.61 1.92
N SER A 185 -4.45 -6.50 2.02
CA SER A 185 -4.53 -5.67 3.23
C SER A 185 -3.19 -5.37 3.86
N THR A 186 -2.26 -4.80 3.09
CA THR A 186 -0.95 -4.41 3.60
C THR A 186 -0.68 -2.92 3.50
N ILE A 187 0.09 -2.42 4.46
CA ILE A 187 0.71 -1.11 4.42
C ILE A 187 2.22 -1.27 4.56
N SER A 188 2.97 -0.53 3.74
CA SER A 188 4.43 -0.38 3.87
C SER A 188 4.76 1.09 4.09
N MET A 189 5.50 1.40 5.15
CA MET A 189 5.85 2.74 5.57
C MET A 189 7.35 2.91 5.64
N SER A 190 7.88 3.87 4.89
CA SER A 190 9.30 4.22 4.95
C SER A 190 9.48 5.53 5.68
N PHE A 191 10.20 5.48 6.81
CA PHE A 191 10.51 6.65 7.62
C PHE A 191 11.80 7.32 7.14
N ASN A 192 12.13 8.49 7.70
CA ASN A 192 13.36 9.21 7.40
C ASN A 192 14.62 8.48 7.93
N CYS A 193 14.49 7.74 9.03
CA CYS A 193 15.44 6.73 9.45
C CYS A 193 15.37 5.54 8.48
N ASP A 194 16.44 4.77 8.40
CA ASP A 194 16.61 3.66 7.45
C ASP A 194 15.58 2.52 7.55
N GLY A 195 14.54 2.62 8.38
CA GLY A 195 13.53 1.58 8.56
C GLY A 195 12.38 1.66 7.56
N THR A 196 12.00 0.50 7.01
CA THR A 196 10.67 0.29 6.41
C THR A 196 9.87 -0.67 7.27
N GLN A 197 8.69 -0.25 7.71
CA GLN A 197 7.74 -1.07 8.43
C GLN A 197 6.70 -1.61 7.45
N ILE A 198 6.53 -2.92 7.39
CA ILE A 198 5.54 -3.59 6.55
C ILE A 198 4.62 -4.37 7.46
N MET A 199 3.31 -4.14 7.38
CA MET A 199 2.34 -4.79 8.25
C MET A 199 0.99 -4.98 7.56
N SER A 200 0.15 -5.83 8.14
CA SER A 200 -1.26 -5.91 7.77
C SER A 200 -2.00 -4.65 8.19
N HIS A 201 -3.14 -4.38 7.57
CA HIS A 201 -4.02 -3.27 7.96
C HIS A 201 -4.47 -3.40 9.42
N LYS A 202 -4.77 -4.61 9.88
CA LYS A 202 -5.07 -4.92 11.28
C LYS A 202 -3.95 -4.53 12.25
N LYS A 203 -2.72 -4.89 11.92
CA LYS A 203 -1.54 -4.62 12.76
C LYS A 203 -1.13 -3.16 12.80
N PHE A 204 -1.65 -2.34 11.89
CA PHE A 204 -1.38 -0.90 11.90
C PHE A 204 -1.90 -0.22 13.17
N ARG A 205 -3.06 -0.62 13.71
CA ARG A 205 -3.58 -0.06 14.97
C ARG A 205 -2.67 -0.33 16.15
N GLU A 206 -2.23 -1.58 16.29
CA GLU A 206 -1.27 -1.97 17.33
C GLU A 206 0.03 -1.17 17.21
N PHE A 207 0.49 -0.90 15.97
CA PHE A 207 1.65 -0.08 15.72
C PHE A 207 1.46 1.37 16.17
N ILE A 208 0.32 2.00 15.85
CA ILE A 208 0.04 3.37 16.31
C ILE A 208 0.02 3.42 17.85
N GLU A 209 -0.71 2.52 18.50
CA GLU A 209 -0.83 2.49 19.97
C GLU A 209 0.50 2.27 20.71
N GLU A 210 1.46 1.60 20.08
CA GLU A 210 2.78 1.32 20.67
C GLU A 210 3.81 2.43 20.42
N TYR A 211 3.76 3.11 19.27
CA TYR A 211 4.85 3.96 18.79
C TYR A 211 4.50 5.45 18.62
N VAL A 212 3.24 5.83 18.76
CA VAL A 212 2.74 7.20 18.57
C VAL A 212 1.99 7.65 19.82
#